data_AF-A0A7N2KMH2-F1
#
_entry.id   AF-A0A7N2KMH2-F1
#
_cell.length_a   1.000
_cell.length_b   1.000
_cell.length_c   1.000
_cell.angle_alpha   90.00
_cell.angle_beta   90.00
_cell.angle_gamma   90.00
#
_symmetry.space_group_name_H-M   'P 1'
#
loop_
_entity.id
_entity.type
_entity.pdbx_description
1 polymer ?
#
loop_
_entity_poly.entity_id
_entity_poly.type
_entity_poly.pdbx_seq_one_letter_code
_entity_poly.pdbx_strand_id
1 'polypeptide(L)'
;MEQPSLASRSAQWFPSRGKGVGEANVSRESSNPAAMPGLLLAEPSVLRSLPIKSLSCKIVVKRPALSLEGFLHEYFLSGSPVIISDCMAHWPARTKWNDLDYLKRVAGDRTVPVEVGKNYLCSQWKQELITFSQFLARIEANNCSDNPTYLAQHPLFDQISELRKDICVPDYCFAGGGELRPLDAWFGPAGTVTPLHHDPHHNILAQLQSPIVYHDHSARVSSFYCSP
;
A
#
# COMPACT_ATOMS: atom_id res chain seq x y z
N MET A 1 17.51 12.64 27.31
CA MET A 1 16.53 11.57 27.59
C MET A 1 15.50 11.66 26.48
N GLU A 2 15.81 11.08 25.33
CA GLU A 2 14.94 11.14 24.14
C GLU A 2 13.91 10.01 24.23
N GLN A 3 12.63 10.36 24.16
CA GLN A 3 11.56 9.38 24.09
C GLN A 3 11.34 8.96 22.62
N PRO A 4 11.25 7.66 22.31
CA PRO A 4 10.88 7.23 20.97
C PRO A 4 9.36 7.31 20.83
N SER A 5 8.88 8.17 19.93
CA SER A 5 7.49 8.19 19.47
C SER A 5 7.31 7.17 18.34
N LEU A 6 6.33 6.28 18.47
CA LEU A 6 6.22 5.05 17.69
C LEU A 6 4.80 4.82 17.13
N ALA A 7 4.79 4.37 15.86
CA ALA A 7 3.72 3.76 15.06
C ALA A 7 2.66 4.64 14.35
N SER A 8 2.70 4.57 13.02
CA SER A 8 1.81 5.13 12.00
C SER A 8 0.93 4.03 11.36
N ARG A 9 -0.24 4.45 10.88
CA ARG A 9 -1.30 3.61 10.31
C ARG A 9 -1.19 3.67 8.79
N SER A 10 -1.50 2.60 8.08
CA SER A 10 -1.76 2.69 6.64
C SER A 10 -2.81 1.66 6.19
N ALA A 11 -3.83 2.06 5.43
CA ALA A 11 -4.74 1.11 4.78
C ALA A 11 -4.96 1.54 3.33
N GLN A 12 -4.77 0.61 2.40
CA GLN A 12 -4.73 0.83 0.96
C GLN A 12 -5.77 -0.03 0.24
N TRP A 13 -6.40 0.53 -0.80
CA TRP A 13 -7.50 -0.09 -1.54
C TRP A 13 -7.40 0.17 -3.05
N PHE A 14 -7.78 -0.83 -3.89
CA PHE A 14 -7.78 -0.75 -5.37
C PHE A 14 -8.89 -1.60 -6.03
N PRO A 15 -9.74 -1.10 -6.93
CA PRO A 15 -10.82 -1.89 -7.52
C PRO A 15 -10.36 -2.93 -8.57
N SER A 16 -11.04 -4.08 -8.66
CA SER A 16 -11.14 -4.86 -9.92
C SER A 16 -12.36 -5.80 -9.97
N ARG A 17 -12.90 -6.08 -11.17
CA ARG A 17 -13.77 -7.24 -11.44
C ARG A 17 -13.55 -7.87 -12.83
N GLY A 18 -13.35 -9.20 -12.82
CA GLY A 18 -14.10 -10.23 -13.54
C GLY A 18 -14.05 -10.33 -15.08
N LYS A 19 -13.48 -11.43 -15.61
CA LYS A 19 -14.18 -12.51 -16.35
C LYS A 19 -13.24 -13.64 -16.82
N GLY A 20 -13.72 -14.88 -16.61
CA GLY A 20 -13.51 -16.13 -17.37
C GLY A 20 -12.20 -16.40 -18.11
N VAL A 21 -11.45 -17.41 -17.64
CA VAL A 21 -10.37 -18.06 -18.40
C VAL A 21 -10.97 -19.20 -19.23
N GLY A 22 -10.91 -19.07 -20.56
CA GLY A 22 -11.04 -20.19 -21.48
C GLY A 22 -9.71 -20.93 -21.59
N GLU A 23 -9.77 -22.26 -21.59
CA GLU A 23 -8.63 -23.16 -21.72
C GLU A 23 -7.95 -23.01 -23.09
N ALA A 24 -6.61 -22.90 -23.08
CA ALA A 24 -5.77 -23.20 -24.22
C ALA A 24 -4.51 -23.92 -23.74
N ASN A 25 -4.40 -25.19 -24.12
CA ASN A 25 -3.21 -26.03 -24.00
C ASN A 25 -2.05 -25.44 -24.81
N VAL A 26 -0.88 -25.25 -24.18
CA VAL A 26 0.40 -25.20 -24.90
C VAL A 26 1.49 -25.93 -24.09
N SER A 27 1.95 -27.00 -24.73
CA SER A 27 3.22 -27.72 -24.70
C SER A 27 4.34 -27.23 -23.76
N ARG A 28 4.92 -28.19 -23.04
CA ARG A 28 6.21 -28.07 -22.33
C ARG A 28 7.33 -27.81 -23.31
N GLU A 29 8.03 -26.68 -23.15
CA GLU A 29 9.37 -26.48 -23.68
C GLU A 29 10.24 -25.83 -22.61
N SER A 30 11.30 -26.56 -22.24
CA SER A 30 12.32 -26.16 -21.28
C SER A 30 13.30 -25.19 -21.95
N SER A 31 13.35 -23.95 -21.49
CA SER A 31 14.43 -23.03 -21.86
C SER A 31 14.77 -22.06 -20.71
N ASN A 32 16.08 -21.93 -20.52
CA ASN A 32 16.85 -21.21 -19.51
C ASN A 32 16.41 -19.73 -19.36
N PRO A 33 16.46 -19.11 -18.16
CA PRO A 33 16.09 -17.70 -18.02
C PRO A 33 17.20 -16.82 -18.60
N ALA A 34 16.98 -16.32 -19.82
CA ALA A 34 17.74 -15.23 -20.38
C ALA A 34 17.50 -13.96 -19.55
N ALA A 35 18.60 -13.31 -19.20
CA ALA A 35 18.65 -12.09 -18.40
C ALA A 35 17.78 -10.98 -18.99
N MET A 36 17.00 -10.33 -18.12
CA MET A 36 16.29 -9.08 -18.43
C MET A 36 17.33 -7.95 -18.62
N PRO A 37 17.45 -7.34 -19.81
CA PRO A 37 18.34 -6.21 -20.02
C PRO A 37 17.64 -4.94 -19.53
N GLY A 38 18.08 -4.37 -18.40
CA GLY A 38 17.50 -3.09 -17.95
C GLY A 38 17.79 -2.61 -16.53
N LEU A 39 18.42 -3.41 -15.65
CA LEU A 39 19.03 -2.81 -14.45
C LEU A 39 20.39 -2.25 -14.85
N LEU A 40 20.47 -0.93 -15.00
CA LEU A 40 21.73 -0.20 -14.86
C LEU A 40 22.33 -0.61 -13.50
N LEU A 41 23.31 -1.50 -13.53
CA LEU A 41 24.14 -1.82 -12.38
C LEU A 41 24.72 -0.49 -11.90
N ALA A 42 24.35 -0.08 -10.68
CA ALA A 42 24.87 1.14 -10.08
C ALA A 42 26.40 1.14 -10.17
N GLU A 43 26.98 2.26 -10.62
CA GLU A 43 28.43 2.46 -10.71
C GLU A 43 29.12 1.93 -9.44
N PRO A 44 30.24 1.19 -9.55
CA PRO A 44 30.92 0.57 -8.40
C PRO A 44 31.32 1.54 -7.27
N SER A 45 31.37 2.84 -7.56
CA SER A 45 31.54 3.91 -6.59
C SER A 45 30.29 4.10 -5.71
N VAL A 46 29.09 4.07 -6.29
CA VAL A 46 27.80 4.21 -5.59
C VAL A 46 27.58 3.05 -4.63
N LEU A 47 27.88 1.83 -5.05
CA LEU A 47 27.74 0.63 -4.20
C LEU A 47 28.60 0.68 -2.94
N ARG A 48 29.75 1.36 -2.97
CA ARG A 48 30.64 1.53 -1.80
C ARG A 48 30.14 2.61 -0.83
N SER A 49 29.31 3.53 -1.31
CA SER A 49 28.70 4.59 -0.50
C SER A 49 27.40 4.16 0.17
N LEU A 50 26.77 3.08 -0.33
CA LEU A 50 25.53 2.58 0.23
C LEU A 50 25.80 1.75 1.50
N PRO A 51 24.97 1.90 2.55
CA PRO A 51 25.01 0.99 3.70
C PRO A 51 24.96 -0.49 3.28
N ILE A 52 25.64 -1.35 4.02
CA ILE A 52 25.65 -2.80 3.78
C ILE A 52 24.20 -3.31 3.72
N LYS A 53 23.84 -4.02 2.64
CA LYS A 53 22.49 -4.53 2.29
C LYS A 53 21.48 -3.53 1.70
N SER A 54 21.88 -2.29 1.37
CA SER A 54 20.94 -1.30 0.81
C SER A 54 20.26 -1.73 -0.49
N LEU A 55 20.86 -2.62 -1.27
CA LEU A 55 20.28 -3.17 -2.50
C LEU A 55 19.91 -4.66 -2.38
N SER A 56 19.92 -5.22 -1.17
CA SER A 56 19.47 -6.60 -1.01
C SER A 56 17.95 -6.65 -1.12
N CYS A 57 17.44 -7.10 -2.26
CA CYS A 57 16.04 -7.45 -2.41
C CYS A 57 15.81 -8.74 -1.62
N LYS A 58 15.18 -8.63 -0.45
CA LYS A 58 14.73 -9.78 0.33
C LYS A 58 13.24 -9.94 0.14
N ILE A 59 12.82 -11.17 -0.14
CA ILE A 59 11.40 -11.52 -0.13
C ILE A 59 10.88 -11.28 1.30
N VAL A 60 9.88 -10.42 1.42
CA VAL A 60 9.20 -10.19 2.70
C VAL A 60 8.42 -11.44 3.06
N VAL A 61 8.64 -11.96 4.26
CA VAL A 61 8.05 -13.23 4.69
C VAL A 61 6.56 -13.06 4.96
N LYS A 62 5.74 -14.03 4.55
CA LYS A 62 4.31 -14.08 4.84
C LYS A 62 4.04 -14.98 6.06
N ARG A 63 3.32 -14.46 7.06
CA ARG A 63 2.98 -15.14 8.31
C ARG A 63 1.47 -15.05 8.58
N PRO A 64 0.71 -16.15 8.46
CA PRO A 64 -0.64 -16.22 9.00
C PRO A 64 -0.60 -16.36 10.53
N ALA A 65 -1.67 -15.95 11.21
CA ALA A 65 -1.92 -16.15 12.63
C ALA A 65 -0.76 -15.72 13.55
N LEU A 66 -0.10 -14.61 13.19
CA LEU A 66 1.03 -14.09 13.96
C LEU A 66 0.52 -13.56 15.32
N SER A 67 1.04 -14.06 16.44
CA SER A 67 0.67 -13.49 17.74
C SER A 67 1.26 -12.08 17.90
N LEU A 68 0.65 -11.25 18.75
CA LEU A 68 1.19 -9.92 19.06
C LEU A 68 2.61 -10.01 19.64
N GLU A 69 2.87 -11.00 20.50
CA GLU A 69 4.19 -11.28 21.06
C GLU A 69 5.20 -11.69 19.98
N GLY A 70 4.80 -12.60 19.07
CA GLY A 70 5.64 -13.03 17.95
C GLY A 70 5.97 -11.87 17.01
N PHE A 71 4.97 -11.03 16.70
CA PHE A 71 5.18 -9.78 15.96
C PHE A 71 6.21 -8.88 16.65
N LEU A 72 6.06 -8.66 17.96
CA LEU A 72 6.94 -7.79 18.73
C LEU A 72 8.40 -8.28 18.70
N HIS A 73 8.62 -9.56 19.01
CA HIS A 73 9.97 -10.12 19.16
C HIS A 73 10.65 -10.45 17.83
N GLU A 74 9.92 -11.02 16.87
CA GLU A 74 10.53 -11.50 15.61
C GLU A 74 10.69 -10.35 14.59
N TYR A 75 9.80 -9.36 14.60
CA TYR A 75 9.69 -8.38 13.52
C TYR A 75 9.81 -6.92 13.98
N PHE A 76 9.04 -6.49 14.99
CA PHE A 76 9.01 -5.09 15.42
C PHE A 76 10.35 -4.63 16.00
N LEU A 77 10.89 -5.34 17.00
CA LEU A 77 12.15 -4.98 17.66
C LEU A 77 13.36 -5.06 16.72
N SER A 78 13.33 -5.99 15.75
CA SER A 78 14.40 -6.18 14.79
C SER A 78 14.33 -5.22 13.60
N GLY A 79 13.23 -4.47 13.47
CA GLY A 79 12.98 -3.62 12.31
C GLY A 79 12.84 -4.42 11.00
N SER A 80 12.33 -5.65 11.06
CA SER A 80 12.19 -6.51 9.88
C SER A 80 10.76 -6.50 9.34
N PRO A 81 10.53 -6.22 8.04
CA PRO A 81 9.19 -6.23 7.46
C PRO A 81 8.57 -7.63 7.45
N VAL A 82 7.24 -7.71 7.56
CA VAL A 82 6.45 -8.95 7.48
C VAL A 82 5.09 -8.71 6.82
N ILE A 83 4.60 -9.70 6.07
CA ILE A 83 3.23 -9.75 5.55
C ILE A 83 2.38 -10.62 6.50
N ILE A 84 1.33 -10.06 7.08
CA ILE A 84 0.35 -10.72 7.95
C ILE A 84 -0.92 -10.98 7.15
N SER A 85 -1.31 -12.24 6.96
CA SER A 85 -2.23 -12.62 5.88
C SER A 85 -3.68 -12.90 6.26
N ASP A 86 -4.04 -12.67 7.52
CA ASP A 86 -5.36 -13.01 8.07
C ASP A 86 -5.93 -11.93 8.99
N CYS A 87 -5.13 -10.92 9.34
CA CYS A 87 -5.47 -9.81 10.23
C CYS A 87 -6.76 -9.04 9.84
N MET A 88 -7.11 -9.00 8.56
CA MET A 88 -8.23 -8.21 8.04
C MET A 88 -9.40 -9.07 7.57
N ALA A 89 -9.38 -10.40 7.79
CA ALA A 89 -10.35 -11.30 7.19
C ALA A 89 -11.81 -10.94 7.53
N HIS A 90 -12.01 -10.35 8.70
CA HIS A 90 -13.31 -9.95 9.27
C HIS A 90 -13.77 -8.53 8.89
N TRP A 91 -12.98 -7.75 8.15
CA TRP A 91 -13.35 -6.37 7.82
C TRP A 91 -14.51 -6.31 6.82
N PRO A 92 -15.62 -5.59 7.13
CA PRO A 92 -16.71 -5.36 6.17
C PRO A 92 -16.23 -4.72 4.85
N ALA A 93 -15.16 -3.93 4.89
CA ALA A 93 -14.58 -3.28 3.71
C ALA A 93 -14.22 -4.25 2.59
N ARG A 94 -13.87 -5.52 2.93
CA ARG A 94 -13.52 -6.55 1.94
C ARG A 94 -14.64 -6.84 0.96
N THR A 95 -15.90 -6.70 1.39
CA THR A 95 -17.07 -6.96 0.56
C THR A 95 -17.72 -5.65 0.11
N LYS A 96 -17.99 -4.74 1.05
CA LYS A 96 -18.73 -3.50 0.80
C LYS A 96 -18.06 -2.56 -0.17
N TRP A 97 -16.73 -2.42 -0.12
CA TRP A 97 -16.06 -1.44 -0.95
C TRP A 97 -15.94 -1.88 -2.42
N ASN A 98 -16.28 -3.14 -2.75
CA ASN A 98 -16.45 -3.57 -4.16
C ASN A 98 -17.73 -3.01 -4.80
N ASP A 99 -18.62 -2.42 -4.02
CA ASP A 99 -19.85 -1.80 -4.50
C ASP A 99 -19.61 -0.28 -4.66
N LEU A 100 -19.46 0.17 -5.91
CA LEU A 100 -19.27 1.58 -6.21
C LEU A 100 -20.51 2.42 -5.86
N ASP A 101 -21.71 1.85 -5.88
CA ASP A 101 -22.93 2.54 -5.47
C ASP A 101 -22.97 2.72 -3.95
N TYR A 102 -22.46 1.76 -3.19
CA TYR A 102 -22.19 1.95 -1.75
C TYR A 102 -21.23 3.11 -1.52
N LEU A 103 -20.07 3.11 -2.20
CA LEU A 103 -19.08 4.17 -2.03
C LEU A 103 -19.64 5.55 -2.43
N LYS A 104 -20.33 5.66 -3.57
CA LYS A 104 -21.02 6.89 -4.01
C LYS A 104 -22.04 7.34 -2.97
N ARG A 105 -22.83 6.43 -2.40
CA ARG A 105 -23.85 6.74 -1.39
C ARG A 105 -23.28 7.28 -0.09
N VAL A 106 -22.18 6.71 0.41
CA VAL A 106 -21.63 7.09 1.74
C VAL A 106 -20.58 8.20 1.69
N ALA A 107 -19.88 8.34 0.56
CA ALA A 107 -18.74 9.25 0.42
C ALA A 107 -18.89 10.26 -0.72
N GLY A 108 -19.83 10.07 -1.65
CA GLY A 108 -19.86 10.74 -2.95
C GLY A 108 -19.76 12.27 -2.91
N ASP A 109 -20.47 12.91 -1.98
CA ASP A 109 -20.52 14.37 -1.85
C ASP A 109 -19.36 14.97 -1.05
N ARG A 110 -18.46 14.13 -0.52
CA ARG A 110 -17.31 14.58 0.26
C ARG A 110 -16.23 15.09 -0.66
N THR A 111 -15.71 16.29 -0.39
CA THR A 111 -14.54 16.82 -1.10
C THR A 111 -13.28 16.11 -0.59
N VAL A 112 -12.46 15.60 -1.50
CA VAL A 112 -11.21 14.91 -1.19
C VAL A 112 -10.05 15.51 -2.01
N PRO A 113 -8.84 15.56 -1.45
CA PRO A 113 -7.65 15.88 -2.21
C PRO A 113 -7.24 14.71 -3.09
N VAL A 114 -6.88 15.01 -4.34
CA VAL A 114 -6.34 14.02 -5.27
C VAL A 114 -5.10 14.57 -5.94
N GLU A 115 -4.14 13.69 -6.17
CA GLU A 115 -2.99 13.90 -7.03
C GLU A 115 -3.34 13.53 -8.47
N VAL A 116 -2.95 14.36 -9.43
CA VAL A 116 -3.15 14.12 -10.86
C VAL A 116 -1.80 14.17 -11.56
N GLY A 117 -1.47 13.09 -12.29
CA GLY A 117 -0.18 12.92 -12.97
C GLY A 117 0.59 11.71 -12.45
N LYS A 118 1.74 11.40 -13.04
CA LYS A 118 2.49 10.16 -12.78
C LYS A 118 2.94 9.98 -11.33
N ASN A 119 3.55 11.02 -10.74
CA ASN A 119 3.94 11.10 -9.33
C ASN A 119 4.44 12.53 -9.01
N TYR A 120 4.64 12.83 -7.72
CA TYR A 120 5.06 14.15 -7.23
C TYR A 120 6.45 14.64 -7.69
N LEU A 121 7.24 13.80 -8.37
CA LEU A 121 8.53 14.21 -8.96
C LEU A 121 8.37 14.69 -10.41
N CYS A 122 7.20 14.49 -11.04
CA CYS A 122 6.95 14.91 -12.42
C CYS A 122 6.42 16.34 -12.49
N SER A 123 6.87 17.11 -13.49
CA SER A 123 6.47 18.53 -13.62
C SER A 123 5.00 18.76 -13.96
N GLN A 124 4.30 17.76 -14.51
CA GLN A 124 2.86 17.83 -14.79
C GLN A 124 2.00 17.45 -13.58
N TRP A 125 2.63 17.06 -12.47
CA TRP A 125 1.90 16.70 -11.25
C TRP A 125 1.23 17.93 -10.65
N LYS A 126 0.00 17.72 -10.15
CA LYS A 126 -0.76 18.73 -9.42
C LYS A 126 -1.69 18.09 -8.41
N GLN A 127 -2.15 18.91 -7.48
CA GLN A 127 -3.23 18.56 -6.55
C GLN A 127 -4.53 19.24 -6.96
N GLU A 128 -5.64 18.52 -6.85
CA GLU A 128 -6.98 19.03 -7.05
C GLU A 128 -7.87 18.66 -5.86
N LEU A 129 -8.87 19.50 -5.57
CA LEU A 129 -9.98 19.18 -4.68
C LEU A 129 -11.20 18.85 -5.53
N ILE A 130 -11.67 17.61 -5.45
CA ILE A 130 -12.84 17.13 -6.20
C ILE A 130 -13.78 16.38 -5.27
N THR A 131 -15.02 16.16 -5.68
CA THR A 131 -15.91 15.28 -4.90
C THR A 131 -15.48 13.83 -5.06
N PHE A 132 -15.75 13.00 -4.05
CA PHE A 132 -15.44 11.58 -4.11
C PHE A 132 -16.15 10.90 -5.29
N SER A 133 -17.37 11.33 -5.64
CA SER A 133 -18.08 10.85 -6.85
C SER A 133 -17.33 11.19 -8.14
N GLN A 134 -16.78 12.41 -8.26
CA GLN A 134 -15.96 12.79 -9.42
C GLN A 134 -14.68 11.95 -9.48
N PHE A 135 -14.05 11.70 -8.33
CA PHE A 135 -12.89 10.84 -8.21
C PHE A 135 -13.17 9.41 -8.68
N LEU A 136 -14.24 8.78 -8.18
CA LEU A 136 -14.66 7.45 -8.63
C LEU A 136 -14.89 7.40 -10.14
N ALA A 137 -15.58 8.39 -10.70
CA ALA A 137 -15.83 8.48 -12.14
C ALA A 137 -14.53 8.59 -12.95
N ARG A 138 -13.53 9.35 -12.47
CA ARG A 138 -12.21 9.45 -13.12
C ARG A 138 -11.46 8.12 -13.11
N ILE A 139 -11.55 7.36 -12.02
CA ILE A 139 -10.89 6.06 -11.93
C ILE A 139 -11.57 5.04 -12.84
N GLU A 140 -12.91 5.03 -12.88
CA GLU A 140 -13.67 4.16 -13.80
C GLU A 140 -13.30 4.45 -15.27
N ALA A 141 -13.13 5.72 -15.64
CA ALA A 141 -12.82 6.14 -17.01
C ALA A 141 -11.34 5.97 -17.42
N ASN A 142 -10.39 6.15 -16.49
CA ASN A 142 -8.96 6.29 -16.80
C ASN A 142 -8.10 5.08 -16.36
N ASN A 143 -8.65 3.87 -16.42
CA ASN A 143 -7.95 2.66 -15.98
C ASN A 143 -6.59 2.38 -16.71
N CYS A 144 -6.25 3.12 -17.77
CA CYS A 144 -4.98 3.03 -18.51
C CYS A 144 -4.45 4.40 -19.00
N SER A 145 -4.56 5.48 -18.22
CA SER A 145 -4.06 6.80 -18.66
C SER A 145 -2.63 7.10 -18.17
N ASP A 146 -1.88 7.89 -18.96
CA ASP A 146 -0.57 8.43 -18.56
C ASP A 146 -0.64 9.45 -17.40
N ASN A 147 -1.85 9.84 -16.99
CA ASN A 147 -2.14 10.83 -15.96
C ASN A 147 -3.18 10.27 -14.97
N PRO A 148 -2.78 9.35 -14.08
CA PRO A 148 -3.68 8.76 -13.11
C PRO A 148 -4.18 9.83 -12.12
N THR A 149 -5.37 9.60 -11.59
CA THR A 149 -5.89 10.35 -10.43
C THR A 149 -5.76 9.47 -9.19
N TYR A 150 -5.04 9.94 -8.18
CA TYR A 150 -4.65 9.17 -7.02
C TYR A 150 -5.02 9.94 -5.74
N LEU A 151 -5.90 9.40 -4.91
CA LEU A 151 -6.11 9.88 -3.56
C LEU A 151 -5.03 9.24 -2.70
N ALA A 152 -4.06 10.03 -2.27
CA ALA A 152 -2.91 9.56 -1.50
C ALA A 152 -2.88 10.25 -0.14
N GLN A 153 -2.51 9.50 0.90
CA GLN A 153 -2.13 10.04 2.21
C GLN A 153 -3.16 11.00 2.82
N HIS A 154 -4.45 10.63 2.71
CA HIS A 154 -5.55 11.45 3.21
C HIS A 154 -6.25 10.74 4.37
N PRO A 155 -6.52 11.42 5.52
CA PRO A 155 -7.23 10.86 6.66
C PRO A 155 -8.74 10.70 6.38
N LEU A 156 -9.07 9.93 5.34
CA LEU A 156 -10.41 9.78 4.78
C LEU A 156 -11.42 9.27 5.83
N PHE A 157 -10.96 8.43 6.75
CA PHE A 157 -11.82 7.80 7.75
C PHE A 157 -12.21 8.74 8.89
N ASP A 158 -11.47 9.82 9.10
CA ASP A 158 -11.84 10.88 10.04
C ASP A 158 -12.94 11.77 9.41
N GLN A 159 -12.94 11.90 8.09
CA GLN A 159 -13.94 12.64 7.32
C GLN A 159 -15.23 11.82 7.07
N ILE A 160 -15.11 10.50 6.89
CA ILE A 160 -16.21 9.63 6.43
C ILE A 160 -16.43 8.47 7.41
N SER A 161 -17.29 8.73 8.40
CA SER A 161 -17.58 7.82 9.51
C SER A 161 -18.09 6.44 9.08
N GLU A 162 -18.78 6.37 7.95
CA GLU A 162 -19.36 5.17 7.37
C GLU A 162 -18.27 4.23 6.88
N LEU A 163 -17.25 4.76 6.19
CA LEU A 163 -16.09 3.98 5.78
C LEU A 163 -15.25 3.57 6.99
N ARG A 164 -15.14 4.44 8.01
CA ARG A 164 -14.44 4.10 9.26
C ARG A 164 -15.03 2.88 9.97
N LYS A 165 -16.36 2.68 9.89
CA LYS A 165 -17.05 1.53 10.48
C LYS A 165 -16.79 0.21 9.75
N ASP A 166 -16.23 0.25 8.55
CA ASP A 166 -15.96 -0.94 7.73
C ASP A 166 -14.56 -1.54 7.98
N ILE A 167 -13.77 -0.92 8.85
CA ILE A 167 -12.39 -1.34 9.17
C ILE A 167 -12.14 -1.33 10.68
N CYS A 168 -11.19 -2.16 11.11
CA CYS A 168 -10.71 -2.22 12.49
C CYS A 168 -9.23 -1.83 12.55
N VAL A 169 -8.75 -1.34 13.69
CA VAL A 169 -7.30 -1.15 13.88
C VAL A 169 -6.70 -2.51 14.26
N PRO A 170 -5.72 -3.06 13.51
CA PRO A 170 -5.08 -4.32 13.89
C PRO A 170 -4.36 -4.21 15.24
N ASP A 171 -4.37 -5.28 16.04
CA ASP A 171 -3.74 -5.30 17.37
C ASP A 171 -2.25 -4.97 17.34
N TYR A 172 -1.56 -5.31 16.24
CA TYR A 172 -0.15 -5.00 16.02
C TYR A 172 0.16 -3.49 16.05
N CYS A 173 -0.81 -2.62 15.78
CA CYS A 173 -0.65 -1.16 15.90
C CYS A 173 -0.37 -0.72 17.34
N PHE A 174 -0.69 -1.53 18.34
CA PHE A 174 -0.45 -1.24 19.75
C PHE A 174 0.91 -1.75 20.24
N ALA A 175 1.72 -2.36 19.36
CA ALA A 175 3.10 -2.73 19.69
C ALA A 175 3.95 -1.48 19.93
N GLY A 176 4.86 -1.54 20.90
CA GLY A 176 5.86 -0.49 21.14
C GLY A 176 5.41 0.69 22.01
N GLY A 177 4.16 0.74 22.48
CA GLY A 177 3.72 1.68 23.52
C GLY A 177 3.64 3.17 23.11
N GLY A 178 3.62 3.46 21.80
CA GLY A 178 3.44 4.81 21.27
C GLY A 178 1.97 5.22 21.06
N GLU A 179 1.75 6.47 20.68
CA GLU A 179 0.42 6.99 20.32
C GLU A 179 0.09 6.70 18.85
N LEU A 180 -1.17 6.29 18.60
CA LEU A 180 -1.64 6.03 17.25
C LEU A 180 -1.85 7.33 16.44
N ARG A 181 -1.24 7.40 15.25
CA ARG A 181 -1.45 8.49 14.25
C ARG A 181 -2.77 8.33 13.48
N PRO A 182 -3.35 9.35 12.82
CA PRO A 182 -4.56 9.22 11.97
C PRO A 182 -4.48 8.08 10.93
N LEU A 183 -5.64 7.53 10.50
CA LEU A 183 -5.65 6.51 9.43
C LEU A 183 -5.68 7.21 8.08
N ASP A 184 -4.59 7.08 7.33
CA ASP A 184 -4.57 7.52 5.95
C ASP A 184 -5.13 6.44 5.01
N ALA A 185 -5.74 6.92 3.92
CA ALA A 185 -6.23 6.13 2.81
C ALA A 185 -5.40 6.41 1.56
N TRP A 186 -5.15 5.34 0.80
CA TRP A 186 -4.63 5.40 -0.56
C TRP A 186 -5.60 4.69 -1.48
N PHE A 187 -6.04 5.38 -2.53
CA PHE A 187 -7.00 4.90 -3.50
C PHE A 187 -6.58 5.43 -4.87
N GLY A 188 -6.35 4.53 -5.82
CA GLY A 188 -6.01 4.90 -7.19
C GLY A 188 -6.31 3.80 -8.20
N PRO A 189 -6.17 4.08 -9.50
CA PRO A 189 -6.18 3.06 -10.54
C PRO A 189 -4.91 2.22 -10.49
N ALA A 190 -4.87 1.14 -11.28
CA ALA A 190 -3.63 0.39 -11.51
C ALA A 190 -2.54 1.32 -12.09
N GLY A 191 -1.29 1.09 -11.69
CA GLY A 191 -0.14 1.84 -12.19
C GLY A 191 0.17 3.14 -11.44
N THR A 192 -0.58 3.51 -10.40
CA THR A 192 -0.16 4.59 -9.50
C THR A 192 1.16 4.26 -8.82
N VAL A 193 2.09 5.21 -8.81
CA VAL A 193 3.40 5.06 -8.21
C VAL A 193 3.58 6.08 -7.10
N THR A 194 3.96 5.60 -5.92
CA THR A 194 4.55 6.43 -4.88
C THR A 194 6.07 6.25 -4.95
N PRO A 195 6.85 7.26 -5.33
CA PRO A 195 8.30 7.18 -5.38
C PRO A 195 8.92 6.73 -4.05
N LEU A 196 10.14 6.19 -4.11
CA LEU A 196 10.86 5.71 -2.93
C LEU A 196 11.08 6.85 -1.93
N HIS A 197 10.71 6.61 -0.67
CA HIS A 197 10.86 7.53 0.45
C HIS A 197 10.98 6.74 1.76
N HIS A 198 11.23 7.46 2.86
CA HIS A 198 11.18 6.91 4.20
C HIS A 198 10.16 7.69 5.04
N ASP A 199 9.40 6.95 5.83
CA ASP A 199 8.49 7.53 6.81
C ASP A 199 9.17 7.70 8.18
N PRO A 200 8.77 8.72 8.96
CA PRO A 200 9.30 8.93 10.30
C PRO A 200 8.77 7.93 11.34
N HIS A 201 7.82 7.06 10.99
CA HIS A 201 7.10 6.18 11.91
C HIS A 201 6.94 4.77 11.31
N HIS A 202 6.88 3.73 12.16
CA HIS A 202 6.54 2.37 11.73
C HIS A 202 5.17 2.35 11.04
N ASN A 203 4.98 1.57 9.98
CA ASN A 203 3.69 1.51 9.29
C ASN A 203 3.14 0.09 9.28
N ILE A 204 1.83 -0.05 9.45
CA ILE A 204 1.09 -1.25 9.02
C ILE A 204 0.22 -0.84 7.85
N LEU A 205 0.46 -1.43 6.68
CA LEU A 205 -0.23 -1.19 5.43
C LEU A 205 -1.22 -2.31 5.11
N ALA A 206 -2.50 -2.00 5.29
CA ALA A 206 -3.62 -2.91 5.11
C ALA A 206 -4.14 -2.89 3.66
N GLN A 207 -3.81 -3.91 2.89
CA GLN A 207 -4.22 -4.05 1.49
C GLN A 207 -5.57 -4.76 1.36
N LEU A 208 -6.60 -4.04 0.91
CA LEU A 208 -7.95 -4.62 0.76
C LEU A 208 -8.20 -5.26 -0.61
N GLN A 209 -7.60 -4.73 -1.67
CA GLN A 209 -7.85 -5.18 -3.04
C GLN A 209 -6.63 -4.90 -3.94
N SER A 210 -6.46 -5.75 -4.97
CA SER A 210 -5.38 -5.82 -6.00
C SER A 210 -3.93 -5.83 -5.47
N PRO A 211 -3.01 -6.59 -6.09
CA PRO A 211 -1.63 -6.71 -5.62
C PRO A 211 -0.88 -5.38 -5.74
N ILE A 212 0.05 -5.14 -4.81
CA ILE A 212 0.93 -3.99 -4.77
C ILE A 212 2.34 -4.54 -4.75
N VAL A 213 3.21 -3.95 -5.56
CA VAL A 213 4.62 -4.31 -5.59
C VAL A 213 5.35 -3.33 -4.70
N TYR A 214 5.94 -3.84 -3.61
CA TYR A 214 6.75 -3.06 -2.69
C TYR A 214 8.23 -3.36 -2.89
N HIS A 215 9.04 -2.30 -2.85
CA HIS A 215 10.49 -2.39 -2.73
C HIS A 215 10.89 -1.76 -1.40
N ASP A 216 11.14 -2.60 -0.38
CA ASP A 216 11.63 -2.15 0.93
C ASP A 216 13.16 -2.17 0.95
N HIS A 217 13.73 -0.99 1.18
CA HIS A 217 15.16 -0.81 1.36
C HIS A 217 15.42 -0.48 2.83
N SER A 218 15.85 -1.51 3.57
CA SER A 218 16.13 -1.52 5.02
C SER A 218 16.60 -0.17 5.60
N ALA A 219 15.68 0.53 6.27
CA ALA A 219 15.97 1.53 7.29
C ALA A 219 15.40 1.05 8.63
N ARG A 220 15.77 1.72 9.75
CA ARG A 220 15.32 1.35 11.12
C ARG A 220 13.78 1.45 11.33
N VAL A 221 13.05 1.91 10.32
CA VAL A 221 11.59 2.00 10.26
C VAL A 221 11.09 0.97 9.26
N SER A 222 10.25 0.05 9.72
CA SER A 222 9.72 -1.06 8.91
C SER A 222 8.30 -0.80 8.48
N SER A 223 8.01 -1.18 7.24
CA SER A 223 6.66 -1.33 6.73
C SER A 223 6.21 -2.78 6.91
N PHE A 224 5.10 -2.95 7.61
CA PHE A 224 4.40 -4.21 7.74
C PHE A 224 3.20 -4.20 6.80
N TYR A 225 2.83 -5.36 6.28
CA TYR A 225 1.78 -5.45 5.28
C TYR A 225 0.70 -6.40 5.78
N CYS A 226 -0.54 -5.98 5.73
CA CYS A 226 -1.68 -6.85 5.95
C CYS A 226 -2.26 -7.19 4.57
N SER A 227 -2.47 -8.47 4.26
CA SER A 227 -2.96 -8.94 2.95
C SER A 227 -4.16 -9.87 3.11
N PRO A 228 -5.07 -9.98 2.11
CA PRO A 228 -6.26 -10.83 2.18
C PRO A 228 -6.00 -12.34 2.21
#